data_AF-A0A2N5I851-F1
#
_entry.id   AF-A0A2N5I851-F1
#
_cell.length_a   1.000
_cell.length_b   1.000
_cell.length_c   1.000
_cell.angle_alpha   90.00
_cell.angle_beta   90.00
_cell.angle_gamma   90.00
#
_symmetry.space_group_name_H-M   'P 1'
#
loop_
_entity.id
_entity.type
_entity.pdbx_description
1 polymer ?
#
loop_
_entity_poly.entity_id
_entity_poly.type
_entity_poly.pdbx_seq_one_letter_code
_entity_poly.pdbx_strand_id
1 'polypeptide(L)'
;MINGNTVYPNNDNDNGVVNVRGIEFEIIYHRTTKPKNEYPTKSQVYEVLSNGKDSTHNSLVVTFEGYPKLVPLYNIVPATITGYPIRLETLGAGNGYFGQQVSDSSVENFHYIILEAWLDHLETGKEFYRDYAVGGQSKEEIIRKIEQELEKIS
;
A
#
# COMPACT_ATOMS: atom_id res chain seq x y z
N MET A 1 0.50 -17.31 -30.35
CA MET A 1 -0.12 -18.59 -29.95
C MET A 1 0.99 -19.52 -29.54
N ILE A 2 1.01 -19.97 -28.28
CA ILE A 2 2.03 -20.92 -27.81
C ILE A 2 1.38 -22.31 -27.82
N ASN A 3 1.79 -23.15 -28.77
CA ASN A 3 1.39 -24.55 -28.86
C ASN A 3 2.32 -25.39 -27.97
N GLY A 4 1.80 -25.90 -26.85
CA GLY A 4 2.47 -26.91 -26.04
C GLY A 4 1.95 -28.30 -26.38
N ASN A 5 2.80 -29.16 -26.96
CA ASN A 5 2.50 -30.58 -27.11
C ASN A 5 2.69 -31.30 -25.78
N THR A 6 1.65 -31.97 -25.30
CA THR A 6 1.71 -32.84 -24.13
C THR A 6 2.09 -34.25 -24.59
N VAL A 7 3.21 -34.78 -24.10
CA VAL A 7 3.58 -36.18 -24.27
C VAL A 7 3.10 -36.93 -23.03
N TYR A 8 2.18 -37.89 -23.22
CA TYR A 8 1.78 -38.81 -22.16
C TYR A 8 2.74 -40.01 -22.15
N PRO A 9 3.33 -40.39 -21.01
CA PRO A 9 3.94 -41.70 -20.89
C PRO A 9 2.81 -42.73 -20.79
N ASN A 10 2.79 -43.68 -21.73
CA ASN A 10 2.03 -44.91 -21.58
C ASN A 10 2.56 -45.62 -20.34
N ASN A 11 1.70 -45.85 -19.35
CA ASN A 11 1.76 -47.08 -18.59
C ASN A 11 0.39 -47.39 -17.97
N ASP A 12 -0.02 -48.61 -18.22
CA ASP A 12 -1.22 -49.23 -17.72
C ASP A 12 -1.22 -49.24 -16.18
N ASN A 13 -2.42 -49.05 -15.62
CA ASN A 13 -2.83 -49.44 -14.27
C ASN A 13 -2.20 -48.64 -13.10
N ASP A 14 -2.75 -47.46 -12.81
CA ASP A 14 -3.11 -47.14 -11.43
C ASP A 14 -4.12 -45.99 -11.36
N ASN A 15 -5.00 -46.02 -10.37
CA ASN A 15 -6.07 -45.02 -10.13
C ASN A 15 -5.49 -43.70 -9.58
N GLY A 16 -4.55 -43.11 -10.30
CA GLY A 16 -3.88 -41.87 -9.95
C GLY A 16 -4.80 -40.67 -10.10
N VAL A 17 -5.45 -40.27 -9.00
CA VAL A 17 -5.92 -38.89 -8.87
C VAL A 17 -4.70 -37.99 -8.88
N VAL A 18 -4.32 -37.51 -10.05
CA VAL A 18 -3.32 -36.45 -10.20
C VAL A 18 -3.96 -35.17 -9.69
N ASN A 19 -3.70 -34.84 -8.42
CA ASN A 19 -4.10 -33.56 -7.85
C ASN A 19 -3.18 -32.48 -8.42
N VAL A 20 -3.53 -31.98 -9.60
CA VAL A 20 -2.86 -30.81 -10.19
C VAL A 20 -3.32 -29.61 -9.35
N ARG A 21 -2.55 -29.26 -8.31
CA ARG A 21 -2.69 -27.97 -7.65
C ARG A 21 -2.61 -26.90 -8.74
N GLY A 22 -3.66 -26.08 -8.86
CA GLY A 22 -3.72 -25.00 -9.82
C GLY A 22 -2.47 -24.12 -9.70
N ILE A 23 -1.89 -23.76 -10.84
CA ILE A 23 -0.80 -22.79 -10.87
C ILE A 23 -1.43 -21.42 -10.70
N GLU A 24 -1.21 -20.80 -9.54
CA GLU A 24 -1.52 -19.40 -9.30
C GLU A 24 -0.28 -18.56 -9.63
N PHE A 25 -0.45 -17.52 -10.44
CA PHE A 25 0.56 -16.50 -10.64
C PHE A 25 -0.10 -15.13 -10.50
N GLU A 26 0.61 -14.20 -9.88
CA GLU A 26 0.20 -12.82 -9.72
C GLU A 26 1.05 -11.96 -10.65
N ILE A 27 0.41 -11.14 -11.47
CA ILE A 27 1.11 -10.13 -12.26
C ILE A 27 1.20 -8.89 -11.38
N ILE A 28 2.42 -8.57 -10.95
CA ILE A 28 2.70 -7.38 -10.14
C ILE A 28 3.36 -6.34 -11.03
N TYR A 29 2.79 -5.14 -11.03
CA TYR A 29 3.36 -4.01 -11.76
C TYR A 29 4.46 -3.38 -10.90
N HIS A 30 5.69 -3.36 -11.42
CA HIS A 30 6.78 -2.62 -10.82
C HIS A 30 6.90 -1.23 -11.42
N ARG A 31 7.35 -0.28 -10.61
CA ARG A 31 7.64 1.08 -11.05
C ARG A 31 8.75 1.07 -12.09
N THR A 32 8.53 1.77 -13.19
CA THR A 32 9.57 2.00 -14.21
C THR A 32 10.29 3.34 -14.04
N THR A 33 9.78 4.21 -13.16
CA THR A 33 10.34 5.53 -12.86
C THR A 33 10.22 5.81 -11.37
N LYS A 34 11.16 6.60 -10.85
CA LYS A 34 11.08 7.11 -9.48
C LYS A 34 9.80 7.95 -9.27
N PRO A 35 9.16 7.87 -8.09
CA PRO A 35 8.07 8.76 -7.72
C PRO A 35 8.57 10.20 -7.65
N LYS A 36 7.73 11.19 -7.99
CA LYS A 36 8.08 12.61 -7.85
C LYS A 36 8.38 13.02 -6.41
N ASN A 37 7.67 12.43 -5.45
CA ASN A 37 7.97 12.53 -4.04
C ASN A 37 8.56 11.19 -3.58
N GLU A 38 9.83 11.18 -3.20
CA GLU A 38 10.55 9.97 -2.81
C GLU A 38 9.82 9.20 -1.71
N TYR A 39 9.30 9.91 -0.72
CA TYR A 39 8.40 9.37 0.30
C TYR A 39 7.57 10.49 0.95
N PRO A 40 6.36 10.19 1.46
CA PRO A 40 5.56 11.13 2.23
C PRO A 40 6.29 11.63 3.47
N THR A 41 6.33 12.96 3.66
CA THR A 41 6.93 13.60 4.83
C THR A 41 5.89 13.85 5.93
N LYS A 42 6.35 13.96 7.19
CA LYS A 42 5.49 14.34 8.33
C LYS A 42 4.71 15.64 8.07
N SER A 43 5.35 16.63 7.44
CA SER A 43 4.71 17.92 7.10
C SER A 43 3.58 17.75 6.09
N GLN A 44 3.77 16.95 5.05
CA GLN A 44 2.71 16.67 4.07
C GLN A 44 1.55 15.90 4.70
N VAL A 45 1.83 14.95 5.59
CA VAL A 45 0.79 14.24 6.36
C VAL A 45 0.03 15.23 7.25
N TYR A 46 0.73 16.10 7.97
CA TYR A 46 0.11 17.14 8.80
C TYR A 46 -0.80 18.06 7.98
N GLU A 47 -0.31 18.55 6.84
CA GLU A 47 -1.07 19.45 5.95
C GLU A 47 -2.36 18.78 5.47
N VAL A 48 -2.28 17.53 5.03
CA VAL A 48 -3.43 16.75 4.54
C VAL A 48 -4.45 16.53 5.66
N LEU A 49 -4.02 16.17 6.86
CA LEU A 49 -4.91 15.96 8.02
C LEU A 49 -5.54 17.27 8.51
N SER A 50 -4.75 18.34 8.57
CA SER A 50 -5.20 19.66 9.04
C SER A 50 -6.23 20.30 8.10
N ASN A 51 -6.11 20.01 6.80
CA ASN A 51 -7.07 20.43 5.78
C ASN A 51 -8.28 19.49 5.66
N GLY A 52 -8.28 18.35 6.36
CA GLY A 52 -9.38 17.40 6.38
C GLY A 52 -10.65 17.96 7.02
N LYS A 53 -11.81 17.50 6.56
CA LYS A 53 -13.10 17.82 7.17
C LYS A 53 -13.48 16.71 8.15
N ASP A 54 -13.51 17.03 9.44
CA ASP A 54 -13.87 16.09 10.50
C ASP A 54 -15.36 15.67 10.49
N SER A 55 -16.17 16.28 9.61
CA SER A 55 -17.58 15.90 9.42
C SER A 55 -17.78 14.72 8.47
N THR A 56 -16.72 14.15 7.89
CA THR A 56 -16.78 13.05 6.93
C THR A 56 -15.75 12.00 7.29
N HIS A 57 -16.11 10.72 7.16
CA HIS A 57 -15.13 9.64 7.25
C HIS A 57 -14.16 9.74 6.08
N ASN A 58 -12.86 9.59 6.32
CA ASN A 58 -11.86 9.66 5.26
C ASN A 58 -10.95 8.43 5.33
N SER A 59 -10.33 8.08 4.21
CA SER A 59 -9.15 7.23 4.20
C SER A 59 -7.94 8.06 3.79
N LEU A 60 -6.85 7.94 4.54
CA LEU A 60 -5.56 8.51 4.17
C LEU A 60 -4.89 7.54 3.19
N VAL A 61 -4.62 8.03 1.98
CA VAL A 61 -3.99 7.27 0.90
C VAL A 61 -2.69 7.94 0.49
N VAL A 62 -1.81 7.19 -0.16
CA VAL A 62 -0.63 7.73 -0.84
C VAL A 62 -0.77 7.47 -2.32
N THR A 63 -0.51 8.47 -3.16
CA THR A 63 -0.55 8.34 -4.61
C THR A 63 0.67 7.57 -5.13
N PHE A 64 0.59 7.09 -6.38
CA PHE A 64 1.78 6.53 -7.04
C PHE A 64 2.91 7.56 -7.19
N GLU A 65 2.67 8.85 -7.05
CA GLU A 65 3.73 9.87 -7.06
C GLU A 65 4.32 10.13 -5.67
N GLY A 66 3.90 9.37 -4.64
CA GLY A 66 4.42 9.47 -3.27
C GLY A 66 3.79 10.58 -2.43
N TYR A 67 2.68 11.17 -2.86
CA TYR A 67 1.99 12.23 -2.11
C TYR A 67 0.82 11.68 -1.28
N PRO A 68 0.70 12.06 0.01
CA PRO A 68 -0.47 11.72 0.81
C PRO A 68 -1.72 12.51 0.37
N LYS A 69 -2.90 11.93 0.56
CA LYS A 69 -4.20 12.53 0.24
C LYS A 69 -5.31 11.94 1.12
N LEU A 70 -6.34 12.74 1.43
CA LEU A 70 -7.60 12.21 1.97
C LEU A 70 -8.59 11.88 0.85
N VAL A 71 -9.16 10.68 0.94
CA VAL A 71 -10.30 10.25 0.13
C VAL A 71 -11.54 10.23 1.03
N PRO A 72 -12.53 11.10 0.80
CA PRO A 72 -13.77 11.09 1.57
C PRO A 72 -14.60 9.85 1.24
N LEU A 73 -15.17 9.24 2.28
CA LEU A 73 -15.88 7.96 2.20
C LEU A 73 -17.41 8.17 2.22
N TYR A 74 -17.90 8.98 1.28
CA TYR A 74 -19.35 9.23 1.14
C TYR A 74 -19.97 8.22 0.17
N ASN A 75 -20.85 7.35 0.66
CA ASN A 75 -21.51 6.30 -0.13
C ASN A 75 -20.53 5.36 -0.88
N ILE A 76 -19.30 5.24 -0.38
CA ILE A 76 -18.26 4.37 -0.93
C ILE A 76 -17.94 3.30 0.11
N VAL A 77 -17.89 2.05 -0.34
CA VAL A 77 -17.39 0.95 0.50
C VAL A 77 -15.86 1.07 0.57
N PRO A 78 -15.23 1.19 1.75
CA PRO A 78 -13.79 1.46 1.84
C PRO A 78 -12.93 0.47 1.05
N ALA A 79 -13.32 -0.81 1.01
CA ALA A 79 -12.63 -1.87 0.28
C ALA A 79 -12.62 -1.68 -1.25
N THR A 80 -13.47 -0.82 -1.82
CA THR A 80 -13.50 -0.54 -3.26
C THR A 80 -12.58 0.60 -3.68
N ILE A 81 -11.84 1.21 -2.74
CA ILE A 81 -10.84 2.23 -3.05
C ILE A 81 -9.56 1.52 -3.51
N THR A 82 -9.27 1.64 -4.81
CA THR A 82 -8.11 1.04 -5.48
C THR A 82 -7.32 2.11 -6.24
N GLY A 83 -6.17 1.74 -6.80
CA GLY A 83 -5.34 2.68 -7.57
C GLY A 83 -4.50 3.60 -6.69
N TYR A 84 -4.20 3.14 -5.48
CA TYR A 84 -3.30 3.78 -4.54
C TYR A 84 -2.34 2.72 -4.00
N PRO A 85 -1.02 2.95 -4.03
CA PRO A 85 -0.05 2.04 -3.44
C PRO A 85 -0.27 1.82 -1.95
N ILE A 86 -0.83 2.81 -1.25
CA ILE A 86 -1.12 2.71 0.18
C ILE A 86 -2.51 3.26 0.44
N ARG A 87 -3.28 2.52 1.25
CA ARG A 87 -4.56 2.94 1.81
C ARG A 87 -4.60 2.60 3.30
N LEU A 88 -4.87 3.59 4.14
CA LEU A 88 -5.08 3.37 5.57
C LEU A 88 -6.54 3.03 5.89
N GLU A 89 -6.78 2.49 7.09
CA GLU A 89 -8.11 2.31 7.64
C GLU A 89 -8.95 3.60 7.55
N THR A 90 -10.27 3.39 7.54
CA THR A 90 -11.24 4.46 7.67
C THR A 90 -11.01 5.24 8.96
N LEU A 91 -10.57 6.47 8.79
CA LEU A 91 -10.44 7.43 9.86
C LEU A 91 -11.83 8.00 10.16
N GLY A 92 -12.33 7.70 11.35
CA GLY A 92 -13.64 8.12 11.85
C GLY A 92 -13.81 9.65 11.88
N ALA A 93 -14.96 10.13 11.41
CA ALA A 93 -15.39 11.51 11.62
C ALA A 93 -15.63 11.78 13.12
N GLY A 94 -15.32 13.00 13.59
CA GLY A 94 -15.59 13.43 14.96
C GLY A 94 -14.60 12.90 16.00
N ASN A 95 -13.52 12.24 15.57
CA ASN A 95 -12.50 11.66 16.45
C ASN A 95 -11.29 12.58 16.65
N GLY A 96 -11.29 13.78 16.06
CA GLY A 96 -10.19 14.74 16.20
C GLY A 96 -8.96 14.42 15.35
N TYR A 97 -9.07 13.46 14.42
CA TYR A 97 -8.01 13.14 13.45
C TYR A 97 -7.88 14.16 12.32
N PHE A 98 -8.80 15.12 12.23
CA PHE A 98 -8.88 16.11 11.15
C PHE A 98 -9.09 17.53 11.67
N GLY A 99 -8.63 18.53 10.92
CA GLY A 99 -8.86 19.95 11.20
C GLY A 99 -7.80 20.62 12.08
N GLN A 100 -8.10 21.79 12.64
CA GLN A 100 -7.11 22.65 13.33
C GLN A 100 -6.55 22.07 14.64
N GLN A 101 -7.07 20.93 15.12
CA GLN A 101 -6.68 20.31 16.40
C GLN A 101 -6.00 18.95 16.24
N VAL A 102 -5.52 18.61 15.04
CA VAL A 102 -4.79 17.35 14.82
C VAL A 102 -3.56 17.30 15.73
N SER A 103 -3.47 16.25 16.55
CA SER A 103 -2.34 16.09 17.47
C SER A 103 -1.07 15.69 16.74
N ASP A 104 0.07 16.20 17.20
CA ASP A 104 1.38 15.80 16.67
C ASP A 104 1.62 14.28 16.80
N SER A 105 1.12 13.67 17.87
CA SER A 105 1.18 12.21 18.07
C SER A 105 0.41 11.43 17.00
N SER A 106 -0.75 11.91 16.57
CA SER A 106 -1.54 11.27 15.52
C SER A 106 -0.82 11.38 14.17
N VAL A 107 -0.27 12.57 13.88
CA VAL A 107 0.51 12.81 12.66
C VAL A 107 1.74 11.93 12.62
N GLU A 108 2.44 11.82 13.75
CA GLU A 108 3.62 10.96 13.89
C GLU A 108 3.27 9.49 13.65
N ASN A 109 2.17 9.01 14.24
CA ASN A 109 1.71 7.64 14.05
C ASN A 109 1.33 7.36 12.59
N PHE A 110 0.54 8.23 11.95
CA PHE A 110 0.16 8.04 10.55
C PHE A 110 1.35 8.13 9.60
N HIS A 111 2.29 9.04 9.87
CA HIS A 111 3.52 9.13 9.10
C HIS A 111 4.34 7.85 9.21
N TYR A 112 4.46 7.27 10.41
CA TYR A 112 5.16 5.99 10.60
C TYR A 112 4.50 4.84 9.80
N ILE A 113 3.17 4.68 9.91
CA ILE A 113 2.41 3.67 9.16
C ILE A 113 2.60 3.82 7.65
N ILE A 114 2.57 5.07 7.17
CA ILE A 114 2.76 5.38 5.75
C ILE A 114 4.16 5.01 5.28
N LEU A 115 5.20 5.31 6.06
CA LEU A 115 6.57 4.98 5.69
C LEU A 115 6.78 3.47 5.60
N GLU A 116 6.25 2.69 6.55
CA GLU A 116 6.31 1.22 6.49
C GLU A 116 5.61 0.70 5.23
N ALA A 117 4.37 1.11 4.99
CA ALA A 117 3.61 0.66 3.81
C ALA A 117 4.24 1.11 2.49
N TRP A 118 4.93 2.25 2.49
CA TRP A 118 5.63 2.74 1.31
C TRP A 118 6.86 1.92 0.99
N LEU A 119 7.62 1.55 2.01
CA LEU A 119 8.72 0.61 1.85
C LEU A 119 8.21 -0.72 1.30
N ASP A 120 7.14 -1.29 1.88
CA ASP A 120 6.55 -2.54 1.40
C ASP A 120 6.10 -2.44 -0.07
N HIS A 121 5.51 -1.30 -0.46
CA HIS A 121 5.15 -1.01 -1.84
C HIS A 121 6.37 -0.96 -2.76
N LEU A 122 7.45 -0.29 -2.35
CA LEU A 122 8.67 -0.19 -3.16
C LEU A 122 9.36 -1.55 -3.32
N GLU A 123 9.43 -2.36 -2.26
CA GLU A 123 10.06 -3.68 -2.28
C GLU A 123 9.29 -4.69 -3.13
N THR A 124 7.95 -4.61 -3.14
CA THR A 124 7.12 -5.65 -3.77
C THR A 124 6.38 -5.20 -5.03
N GLY A 125 6.18 -3.90 -5.23
CA GLY A 125 5.30 -3.33 -6.26
C GLY A 125 3.81 -3.40 -5.95
N LYS A 126 3.40 -4.01 -4.82
CA LYS A 126 1.99 -4.26 -4.49
C LYS A 126 1.31 -3.06 -3.82
N GLU A 127 -0.02 -3.02 -3.88
CA GLU A 127 -0.83 -2.09 -3.08
C GLU A 127 -1.02 -2.64 -1.66
N PHE A 128 -0.99 -1.76 -0.65
CA PHE A 128 -1.10 -2.15 0.76
C PHE A 128 -2.23 -1.43 1.49
N TYR A 129 -3.01 -2.23 2.24
CA TYR A 129 -3.90 -1.75 3.28
C TYR A 129 -3.20 -1.79 4.65
N ARG A 130 -3.36 -0.74 5.47
CA ARG A 130 -2.88 -0.71 6.86
C ARG A 130 -3.91 -0.10 7.79
N ASP A 131 -4.17 -0.76 8.91
CA ASP A 131 -4.90 -0.17 10.04
C ASP A 131 -3.93 0.35 11.11
N TYR A 132 -2.86 -0.41 11.34
CA TYR A 132 -1.83 -0.10 12.33
C TYR A 132 -0.42 -0.31 11.75
N ALA A 133 0.57 0.21 12.47
CA ALA A 133 1.97 0.01 12.14
C ALA A 133 2.41 -1.41 12.54
N VAL A 134 3.18 -2.07 11.67
CA VAL A 134 3.77 -3.37 12.01
C VAL A 134 4.79 -3.20 13.13
N GLY A 135 5.57 -2.13 13.06
CA GLY A 135 6.63 -1.84 14.02
C GLY A 135 7.89 -2.68 13.78
N GLY A 136 8.89 -2.45 14.63
CA GLY A 136 10.13 -3.24 14.65
C GLY A 136 11.33 -2.57 13.96
N GLN A 137 11.14 -1.42 13.32
CA GLN A 137 12.22 -0.60 12.77
C GLN A 137 12.06 0.86 13.16
N SER A 138 13.15 1.60 13.29
CA SER A 138 13.05 3.07 13.46
C SER A 138 12.65 3.74 12.13
N LYS A 139 12.12 4.97 12.19
CA LYS A 139 11.83 5.75 10.97
C LYS A 139 13.06 5.95 10.12
N GLU A 140 14.20 6.20 10.76
CA GLU A 140 15.49 6.43 10.08
C GLU A 140 15.91 5.17 9.32
N GLU A 141 15.71 3.99 9.90
CA GLU A 141 15.96 2.71 9.22
C GLU A 141 15.01 2.48 8.03
N ILE A 142 13.73 2.82 8.18
CA ILE A 142 12.74 2.70 7.10
C ILE A 142 13.10 3.66 5.95
N ILE A 143 13.40 4.93 6.25
CA ILE A 143 13.80 5.93 5.26
C ILE A 143 15.06 5.48 4.51
N ARG A 144 16.08 5.01 5.24
CA ARG A 144 17.32 4.50 4.62
C ARG A 144 17.02 3.33 3.65
N LYS A 145 16.10 2.44 3.99
CA LYS A 145 15.69 1.36 3.09
C LYS A 145 14.90 1.87 1.88
N ILE A 146 14.01 2.85 2.07
CA ILE A 146 13.30 3.51 0.97
C ILE A 146 14.30 4.10 -0.03
N GLU A 147 15.29 4.86 0.45
CA GLU A 147 16.35 5.42 -0.39
C GLU A 147 17.07 4.34 -1.21
N GLN A 148 17.38 3.20 -0.58
CA GLN A 148 17.99 2.06 -1.26
C GLN A 148 17.09 1.42 -2.32
N GLU A 149 15.78 1.30 -2.08
CA GLU A 149 14.85 0.81 -3.10
C GLU A 149 14.71 1.80 -4.25
N LEU A 150 14.69 3.10 -3.96
CA LEU A 150 14.61 4.15 -4.98
C LEU A 150 15.85 4.20 -5.87
N GLU A 151 17.04 3.87 -5.37
CA GLU A 151 18.26 3.75 -6.19
C GLU A 151 18.19 2.62 -7.23
N LYS A 152 17.40 1.58 -6.97
CA LYS A 152 17.20 0.47 -7.92
C LYS A 152 16.25 0.82 -9.05
N ILE A 153 15.44 1.87 -8.88
CA ILE A 153 14.47 2.34 -9.87
C ILE A 153 15.16 3.35 -10.77
N SER A 154 15.08 3.13 -12.09
CA SER A 154 15.72 3.97 -13.11
C SER A 154 15.10 5.37 -13.23
#